data_AF-A0A9C7QGG2-F1
#
_entry.id   AF-A0A9C7QGG2-F1
#
_cell.length_a   1.000
_cell.length_b   1.000
_cell.length_c   1.000
_cell.angle_alpha   90.00
_cell.angle_beta   90.00
_cell.angle_gamma   90.00
#
_symmetry.space_group_name_H-M   'P 1'
#
loop_
_entity.id
_entity.type
_entity.pdbx_description
1 polymer ?
#
loop_
_entity_poly.entity_id
_entity_poly.type
_entity_poly.pdbx_seq_one_letter_code
_entity_poly.pdbx_strand_id
1 'polypeptide(L)'
;ITFQNFFRLYDKLSGMTGTAMTEESEFRQIYSLDVIEIPTNKPVIRIDNHDQIYKNERGKFKAVCDQVEECHKKGQPVLVGTVTIEKSELVSKLLKARGIKHQVLNAKNHEREAEIVAQAGKKGAVTIATNMAGRGT
;
A
#
# COMPACT_ATOMS: atom_id res chain seq x y z
N ILE A 1 -16.39 -25.77 -3.10
CA ILE A 1 -15.74 -25.45 -4.39
C ILE A 1 -14.57 -24.50 -4.12
N THR A 2 -13.43 -24.65 -4.79
CA THR A 2 -12.32 -23.68 -4.68
C THR A 2 -12.63 -22.45 -5.54
N PHE A 3 -12.03 -21.28 -5.27
CA PHE A 3 -12.19 -20.11 -6.14
C PHE A 3 -11.75 -20.40 -7.58
N GLN A 4 -10.67 -21.18 -7.75
CA GLN A 4 -10.19 -21.63 -9.06
C GLN A 4 -11.30 -22.35 -9.84
N ASN A 5 -11.94 -23.35 -9.23
CA ASN A 5 -13.01 -24.09 -9.88
C ASN A 5 -14.29 -23.27 -10.04
N PHE A 6 -14.58 -22.37 -9.12
CA PHE A 6 -15.74 -21.48 -9.19
C PHE A 6 -15.67 -20.55 -10.40
N PHE A 7 -14.53 -19.87 -10.63
CA PHE A 7 -14.39 -18.95 -11.76
C PHE A 7 -14.33 -19.66 -13.12
N ARG A 8 -13.94 -20.93 -13.16
CA ARG A 8 -13.99 -21.75 -14.39
C ARG A 8 -15.40 -22.14 -14.84
N LEU A 9 -16.42 -21.92 -13.99
CA LEU A 9 -17.81 -22.17 -14.36
C LEU A 9 -18.41 -21.08 -15.26
N TYR A 10 -17.74 -19.92 -15.37
CA TYR A 10 -18.23 -18.83 -16.21
C TYR A 10 -17.85 -19.07 -17.67
N ASP A 11 -18.82 -18.92 -18.57
CA ASP A 11 -18.59 -19.03 -20.02
C ASP A 11 -17.56 -18.03 -20.54
N LYS A 12 -17.44 -16.88 -19.87
CA LYS A 12 -16.43 -15.86 -20.15
C LYS A 12 -15.84 -15.32 -18.85
N LEU A 13 -14.52 -15.31 -18.78
CA LEU A 13 -13.75 -14.78 -17.65
C LEU A 13 -12.77 -13.72 -18.14
N SER A 14 -12.65 -12.62 -17.38
CA SER A 14 -11.70 -11.53 -17.62
C SER A 14 -11.39 -10.82 -16.31
N GLY A 15 -10.23 -10.15 -16.21
CA GLY A 15 -9.83 -9.41 -15.01
C GLY A 15 -8.93 -8.22 -15.32
N MET A 16 -8.72 -7.36 -14.33
CA MET A 16 -7.83 -6.20 -14.43
C MET A 16 -7.00 -6.05 -13.15
N THR A 17 -5.71 -5.73 -13.31
CA THR A 17 -4.78 -5.44 -12.22
C THR A 17 -3.54 -4.72 -12.76
N GLY A 18 -2.81 -4.02 -11.89
CA GLY A 18 -1.55 -3.35 -12.26
C GLY A 18 -0.32 -4.26 -12.22
N THR A 19 -0.44 -5.54 -11.79
CA THR A 19 0.71 -6.39 -11.47
C THR A 19 0.58 -7.84 -11.96
N ALA A 20 -0.21 -8.12 -13.00
CA ALA A 20 -0.45 -9.51 -13.45
C ALA A 20 0.71 -10.14 -14.25
N MET A 21 1.64 -9.35 -14.79
CA MET A 21 2.68 -9.86 -15.70
C MET A 21 3.57 -10.93 -15.05
N THR A 22 3.83 -10.85 -13.75
CA THR A 22 4.64 -11.85 -13.03
C THR A 22 3.91 -13.19 -12.91
N GLU A 23 2.58 -13.18 -12.90
CA GLU A 23 1.73 -14.36 -12.70
C GLU A 23 1.07 -14.85 -14.00
N GLU A 24 1.54 -14.39 -15.17
CA GLU A 24 0.95 -14.74 -16.47
C GLU A 24 0.87 -16.25 -16.68
N SER A 25 1.93 -16.98 -16.31
CA SER A 25 1.98 -18.44 -16.46
C SER A 25 0.90 -19.14 -15.63
N GLU A 26 0.64 -18.68 -14.41
CA GLU A 26 -0.40 -19.20 -13.53
C GLU A 26 -1.79 -18.87 -14.07
N PHE A 27 -2.02 -17.63 -14.53
CA PHE A 27 -3.28 -17.23 -15.16
C PHE A 27 -3.61 -18.06 -16.40
N ARG A 28 -2.62 -18.31 -17.25
CA ARG A 28 -2.80 -19.13 -18.45
C ARG A 28 -3.07 -20.59 -18.10
N GLN A 29 -2.33 -21.18 -17.15
CA GLN A 29 -2.49 -22.59 -16.78
C GLN A 29 -3.81 -22.88 -16.04
N ILE A 30 -4.20 -22.02 -15.11
CA ILE A 30 -5.36 -22.28 -14.24
C ILE A 30 -6.65 -21.80 -14.90
N TYR A 31 -6.62 -20.64 -15.55
CA TYR A 31 -7.82 -19.95 -16.04
C TYR A 31 -7.86 -19.79 -17.57
N SER A 32 -6.82 -20.21 -18.30
CA SER A 32 -6.71 -19.96 -19.75
C SER A 32 -6.83 -18.47 -20.11
N LEU A 33 -6.30 -17.61 -19.23
CA LEU A 33 -6.28 -16.16 -19.43
C LEU A 33 -4.88 -15.71 -19.85
N ASP A 34 -4.82 -14.95 -20.93
CA ASP A 34 -3.62 -14.19 -21.30
C ASP A 34 -3.55 -12.89 -20.51
N VAL A 35 -2.33 -12.46 -20.19
CA VAL A 35 -2.07 -11.17 -19.57
C VAL A 35 -1.54 -10.21 -20.63
N ILE A 36 -2.18 -9.04 -20.73
CA ILE A 36 -1.79 -8.00 -21.67
C ILE A 36 -1.38 -6.77 -20.88
N GLU A 37 -0.14 -6.30 -21.10
CA GLU A 37 0.33 -5.04 -20.54
C GLU A 37 -0.26 -3.87 -21.34
N ILE A 38 -1.09 -3.07 -20.67
CA ILE A 38 -1.65 -1.84 -21.25
C ILE A 38 -0.70 -0.67 -20.92
N PRO A 39 -0.24 0.11 -21.91
CA PRO A 39 0.67 1.22 -21.66
C PRO A 39 -0.01 2.28 -20.78
N THR A 40 0.81 2.93 -19.96
CA THR A 40 0.33 4.02 -19.08
C THR A 40 -0.01 5.28 -19.89
N ASN A 41 -1.02 6.02 -19.44
CA ASN A 41 -1.43 7.28 -20.09
C ASN A 41 -0.35 8.38 -20.02
N LYS A 42 0.54 8.32 -19.02
CA LYS A 42 1.69 9.23 -18.87
C LYS A 42 2.92 8.42 -18.47
N PRO A 43 4.13 8.80 -18.92
CA PRO A 43 5.36 8.17 -18.49
C PRO A 43 5.49 8.15 -16.95
N VAL A 44 5.92 7.01 -16.42
CA VAL A 44 6.16 6.85 -14.98
C VAL A 44 7.45 7.58 -14.61
N ILE A 45 7.34 8.56 -13.72
CA ILE A 45 8.46 9.34 -13.18
C ILE A 45 8.73 9.07 -11.70
N ARG A 46 8.09 8.04 -11.13
CA ARG A 46 8.25 7.66 -9.73
C ARG A 46 9.66 7.12 -9.52
N ILE A 47 10.33 7.62 -8.49
CA ILE A 47 11.66 7.15 -8.09
C ILE A 47 11.48 6.08 -7.02
N ASP A 48 11.74 4.83 -7.39
CA ASP A 48 11.73 3.69 -6.48
C ASP A 48 13.14 3.52 -5.90
N ASN A 49 13.28 3.82 -4.61
CA ASN A 49 14.56 3.73 -3.90
C ASN A 49 14.85 2.29 -3.47
N HIS A 50 16.14 1.96 -3.30
CA HIS A 50 16.57 0.67 -2.79
C HIS A 50 16.15 0.45 -1.33
N ASP A 51 15.98 -0.81 -0.97
CA ASP A 51 15.66 -1.22 0.39
C ASP A 51 16.76 -0.83 1.39
N GLN A 52 16.33 -0.44 2.60
CA GLN A 52 17.22 -0.16 3.72
C GLN A 52 17.06 -1.23 4.80
N ILE A 53 18.13 -1.98 5.04
CA ILE A 53 18.16 -3.09 6.00
C ILE A 53 18.84 -2.65 7.30
N TYR A 54 18.20 -2.93 8.43
CA TYR A 54 18.66 -2.54 9.76
C TYR A 54 18.89 -3.75 10.65
N LYS A 55 19.90 -3.68 11.53
CA LYS A 55 20.27 -4.75 12.47
C LYS A 55 19.12 -5.20 13.38
N ASN A 56 18.25 -4.27 13.79
CA ASN A 56 17.13 -4.56 14.68
C ASN A 56 15.91 -3.69 14.38
N GLU A 57 14.75 -4.10 14.88
CA GLU A 57 13.49 -3.39 14.65
C GLU A 57 13.49 -1.98 15.22
N ARG A 58 14.11 -1.76 16.38
CA ARG A 58 14.18 -0.43 16.99
C ARG A 58 14.90 0.57 16.09
N GLY A 59 16.02 0.16 15.50
CA GLY A 59 16.77 0.95 14.53
C GLY A 59 15.95 1.24 13.28
N LYS A 60 15.29 0.20 12.73
CA LYS A 60 14.37 0.33 11.58
C LYS A 60 13.27 1.36 11.84
N PHE A 61 12.50 1.22 12.93
CA PHE A 61 11.39 2.12 13.21
C PHE A 61 11.83 3.54 13.57
N LYS A 62 13.00 3.69 14.21
CA LYS A 62 13.60 5.01 14.41
C LYS A 62 13.88 5.68 13.07
N ALA A 63 14.56 5.00 12.16
CA ALA A 63 14.90 5.53 10.84
C ALA A 63 13.65 5.86 10.00
N VAL A 64 12.63 4.99 10.04
CA VAL A 64 11.33 5.28 9.40
C VAL A 64 10.73 6.58 9.94
N CYS A 65 10.69 6.76 11.27
CA CYS A 65 10.14 7.98 11.86
C CYS A 65 10.99 9.22 11.56
N ASP A 66 12.32 9.08 11.49
CA ASP A 66 13.23 10.16 11.10
C ASP A 66 12.94 10.61 9.66
N GLN A 67 12.73 9.67 8.74
CA GLN A 67 12.38 9.96 7.35
C GLN A 67 11.00 10.61 7.22
N VAL A 68 10.00 10.10 7.94
CA VAL A 68 8.65 10.71 7.98
C VAL A 68 8.73 12.15 8.47
N GLU A 69 9.50 12.43 9.51
CA GLU A 69 9.69 13.77 10.05
C GLU A 69 10.35 14.71 9.04
N GLU A 70 11.37 14.24 8.32
CA GLU A 70 12.04 15.03 7.28
C GLU A 70 11.08 15.40 6.13
N CYS A 71 10.33 14.41 5.62
CA CYS A 71 9.31 14.62 4.59
C CYS A 71 8.21 15.57 5.08
N HIS A 72 7.73 15.38 6.31
CA HIS A 72 6.69 16.20 6.91
C HIS A 72 7.12 17.66 7.07
N LYS A 73 8.37 17.92 7.51
CA LYS A 73 8.95 19.27 7.59
C LYS A 73 9.01 19.98 6.23
N LYS A 74 9.25 19.22 5.16
CA LYS A 74 9.20 19.72 3.76
C LYS A 74 7.77 19.92 3.25
N GLY A 75 6.77 19.42 3.96
CA GLY A 75 5.36 19.41 3.55
C GLY A 75 5.01 18.30 2.56
N GLN A 76 5.88 17.32 2.36
CA GLN A 76 5.63 16.18 1.48
C GLN A 76 4.61 15.22 2.14
N PRO A 77 3.56 14.77 1.42
CA PRO A 77 2.66 13.73 1.93
C PRO A 77 3.38 12.38 2.06
N VAL A 78 3.04 11.61 3.08
CA VAL A 78 3.70 10.33 3.38
C VAL A 78 2.67 9.24 3.69
N LEU A 79 2.82 8.09 3.03
CA LEU A 79 2.10 6.86 3.34
C LEU A 79 3.09 5.83 3.92
N VAL A 80 2.83 5.34 5.14
CA VAL A 80 3.63 4.31 5.81
C VAL A 80 2.87 3.00 5.81
N GLY A 81 3.37 2.00 5.09
CA GLY A 81 2.82 0.64 5.09
C GLY A 81 3.38 -0.20 6.24
N THR A 82 2.51 -0.93 6.94
CA THR A 82 2.90 -1.93 7.95
C THR A 82 2.14 -3.24 7.72
N VAL A 83 2.65 -4.36 8.22
CA VAL A 83 2.04 -5.69 8.03
C VAL A 83 1.03 -6.08 9.11
N THR A 84 1.11 -5.48 10.30
CA THR A 84 0.19 -5.78 11.40
C THR A 84 -0.28 -4.49 12.09
N ILE A 85 -1.46 -4.56 12.70
CA ILE A 85 -2.05 -3.45 13.46
C ILE A 85 -1.11 -3.04 14.61
N GLU A 86 -0.47 -4.01 15.26
CA GLU A 86 0.49 -3.77 16.35
C GLU A 86 1.67 -2.91 15.89
N LYS A 87 2.22 -3.17 14.70
CA LYS A 87 3.29 -2.34 14.13
C LYS A 87 2.78 -0.96 13.73
N SER A 88 1.55 -0.85 13.21
CA SER A 88 0.91 0.45 12.98
C SER A 88 0.79 1.29 14.26
N GLU A 89 0.33 0.69 15.36
CA GLU A 89 0.21 1.37 16.65
C GLU A 89 1.58 1.76 17.23
N LEU A 90 2.59 0.91 17.04
CA LEU A 90 3.97 1.25 17.42
C LEU A 90 4.47 2.50 16.67
N VAL A 91 4.32 2.53 15.35
CA VAL A 91 4.71 3.69 14.53
C VAL A 91 3.91 4.93 14.92
N SER A 92 2.59 4.78 15.10
CA SER A 92 1.69 5.84 15.58
C SER A 92 2.17 6.45 16.90
N LYS A 93 2.54 5.61 17.87
CA LYS A 93 3.08 6.08 19.16
C LYS A 93 4.39 6.85 18.99
N LEU A 94 5.30 6.36 18.15
CA LEU A 94 6.59 7.02 17.89
C LEU A 94 6.41 8.37 17.19
N LEU A 95 5.48 8.48 16.24
CA LEU A 95 5.17 9.73 15.56
C LEU A 95 4.43 10.73 16.47
N LYS A 96 3.52 10.26 17.34
CA LYS A 96 2.88 11.09 18.38
C LYS A 96 3.92 11.70 19.31
N ALA A 97 4.92 10.94 19.74
CA ALA A 97 6.00 11.43 20.59
C ALA A 97 6.85 12.53 19.93
N ARG A 98 6.85 12.60 18.59
CA ARG A 98 7.49 13.66 17.79
C ARG A 98 6.57 14.82 17.44
N GLY A 99 5.30 14.80 17.88
CA GLY A 99 4.31 15.81 17.57
C GLY A 99 3.76 15.77 16.14
N ILE A 100 3.98 14.68 15.40
CA ILE A 100 3.52 14.55 14.01
C ILE A 100 2.09 14.02 14.00
N LYS A 101 1.15 14.85 13.51
CA LYS A 101 -0.24 14.45 13.28
C LYS A 101 -0.31 13.45 12.12
N HIS A 102 -1.03 12.36 12.32
CA HIS A 102 -1.19 11.32 11.32
C HIS A 102 -2.55 10.62 11.47
N GLN A 103 -2.94 9.89 10.42
CA GLN A 103 -4.10 9.01 10.40
C GLN A 103 -3.65 7.55 10.35
N VAL A 104 -4.44 6.64 10.92
CA VAL A 104 -4.17 5.19 10.90
C VAL A 104 -5.35 4.48 10.24
N LEU A 105 -5.05 3.67 9.23
CA LEU A 105 -5.99 2.82 8.50
C LEU A 105 -5.72 1.36 8.89
N ASN A 106 -6.76 0.69 9.37
CA ASN A 106 -6.68 -0.65 9.95
C ASN A 106 -7.70 -1.63 9.35
N ALA A 107 -8.26 -1.30 8.18
CA ALA A 107 -9.20 -2.10 7.41
C ALA A 107 -10.47 -2.50 8.19
N LYS A 108 -10.91 -1.63 9.12
CA LYS A 108 -12.10 -1.88 9.95
C LYS A 108 -13.34 -1.14 9.46
N ASN A 109 -13.17 0.05 8.86
CA ASN A 109 -14.27 0.87 8.38
C ASN A 109 -13.94 1.43 7.00
N HIS A 110 -14.42 0.76 5.96
CA HIS A 110 -14.05 1.07 4.57
C HIS A 110 -14.48 2.47 4.13
N GLU A 111 -15.69 2.92 4.47
CA GLU A 111 -16.18 4.24 4.05
C GLU A 111 -15.36 5.38 4.67
N ARG A 112 -15.12 5.32 5.99
CA ARG A 112 -14.31 6.32 6.68
C ARG A 112 -12.85 6.29 6.24
N GLU A 113 -12.30 5.10 5.99
CA GLU A 113 -10.93 4.97 5.49
C GLU A 113 -10.79 5.56 4.09
N ALA A 114 -11.80 5.41 3.22
CA ALA A 114 -11.82 6.03 1.91
C ALA A 114 -11.74 7.56 1.99
N GLU A 115 -12.51 8.18 2.89
CA GLU A 115 -12.43 9.63 3.12
C GLU A 115 -11.02 10.06 3.56
N ILE A 116 -10.36 9.29 4.42
CA ILE A 116 -9.00 9.59 4.88
C ILE A 116 -8.01 9.45 3.72
N VAL A 117 -8.11 8.39 2.91
CA VAL A 117 -7.24 8.14 1.76
C VAL A 117 -7.35 9.27 0.73
N ALA A 118 -8.57 9.74 0.45
CA ALA A 118 -8.81 10.86 -0.46
C ALA A 118 -8.09 12.16 -0.02
N GLN A 119 -7.78 12.30 1.27
CA GLN A 119 -7.06 13.45 1.83
C GLN A 119 -5.56 13.19 2.04
N ALA A 120 -5.07 11.95 1.85
CA ALA A 120 -3.70 11.56 2.17
C ALA A 120 -2.64 12.21 1.27
N GLY A 121 -3.02 12.68 0.07
CA GLY A 121 -2.12 13.40 -0.85
C GLY A 121 -1.92 14.89 -0.52
N LYS A 122 -2.59 15.43 0.51
CA LYS A 122 -2.49 16.85 0.87
C LYS A 122 -1.13 17.19 1.50
N LYS A 123 -0.71 18.45 1.35
CA LYS A 123 0.56 18.96 1.90
C LYS A 123 0.68 18.63 3.40
N GLY A 124 1.76 17.95 3.76
CA GLY A 124 2.07 17.55 5.15
C GLY A 124 1.21 16.42 5.72
N ALA A 125 0.33 15.80 4.93
CA ALA A 125 -0.46 14.66 5.39
C ALA A 125 0.44 13.45 5.66
N VAL A 126 0.19 12.75 6.76
CA VAL A 126 0.86 11.49 7.11
C VAL A 126 -0.20 10.45 7.40
N THR A 127 -0.14 9.34 6.68
CA THR A 127 -1.09 8.24 6.81
C THR A 127 -0.34 6.93 7.03
N ILE A 128 -0.77 6.14 8.00
CA ILE A 128 -0.25 4.81 8.31
C ILE A 128 -1.30 3.81 7.85
N ALA A 129 -0.92 2.85 7.01
CA ALA A 129 -1.81 1.80 6.52
C ALA A 129 -1.33 0.42 6.98
N THR A 130 -2.23 -0.37 7.56
CA THR A 130 -1.99 -1.79 7.82
C THR A 130 -2.35 -2.60 6.58
N ASN A 131 -1.43 -3.45 6.11
CA ASN A 131 -1.55 -4.25 4.89
C ASN A 131 -1.95 -3.37 3.69
N MET A 132 -3.06 -3.72 3.05
CA MET A 132 -3.67 -2.98 1.94
C MET A 132 -4.92 -2.21 2.39
N ALA A 133 -4.94 -1.69 3.62
CA ALA A 133 -6.02 -0.79 4.05
C ALA A 133 -6.09 0.43 3.10
N GLY A 134 -7.29 0.80 2.68
CA GLY A 134 -7.49 1.83 1.65
C GLY A 134 -7.33 1.35 0.20
N ARG A 135 -7.24 0.04 -0.07
CA ARG A 135 -7.17 -0.48 -1.45
C ARG A 135 -8.39 -0.07 -2.26
N GLY A 136 -8.15 0.59 -3.39
CA GLY A 136 -9.17 0.93 -4.39
C GLY A 136 -9.82 2.32 -4.22
N THR A 137 -9.26 3.18 -3.35
CA THR A 137 -9.64 4.59 -3.20
C THR A 137 -8.48 5.49 -3.60
#